data_AF-A0A942JFL6-F1
#
_entry.id   AF-A0A942JFL6-F1
#
_cell.length_a   1.000
_cell.length_b   1.000
_cell.length_c   1.000
_cell.angle_alpha   90.00
_cell.angle_beta   90.00
_cell.angle_gamma   90.00
#
_symmetry.space_group_name_H-M   'P 1'
#
loop_
_entity.id
_entity.type
_entity.pdbx_description
1 polymer ?
#
loop_
_entity_poly.entity_id
_entity_poly.type
_entity_poly.pdbx_seq_one_letter_code
_entity_poly.pdbx_strand_id
1 'polypeptide(L)' 'MAAKKEAHTEDVSIISNGVTINGELKSEGNVRIDGIINGNVSVSGNLTLGDTSHI' A
#
# COMPACT_ATOMS: atom_id res chain seq x y z
N MET A 1 20.00 23.00 -20.92
CA MET A 1 20.12 22.50 -19.53
C MET A 1 18.82 21.77 -19.22
N ALA A 2 18.82 20.44 -19.19
CA ALA A 2 17.61 19.65 -18.96
C ALA A 2 17.37 19.53 -17.45
N ALA A 3 16.29 20.13 -16.95
CA ALA A 3 15.86 19.97 -15.57
C ALA A 3 15.39 18.52 -15.38
N LYS A 4 16.12 17.78 -14.55
CA LYS A 4 15.79 16.42 -14.15
C LYS A 4 14.47 16.49 -13.38
N LYS A 5 13.39 15.99 -14.00
CA LYS A 5 12.07 15.84 -13.39
C LYS A 5 12.23 14.93 -12.17
N GLU A 6 12.27 15.51 -10.98
CA GLU A 6 12.15 14.74 -9.75
C GLU A 6 10.71 14.26 -9.71
N ALA A 7 10.48 13.04 -10.19
CA ALA A 7 9.25 12.36 -9.97
C ALA A 7 9.13 12.21 -8.45
N HIS A 8 8.24 12.98 -7.83
CA HIS A 8 7.66 12.60 -6.55
C HIS A 8 7.10 11.21 -6.76
N THR A 9 7.89 10.22 -6.36
CA THR A 9 7.42 8.85 -6.24
C THR A 9 6.52 8.93 -5.04
N GLU A 10 5.22 9.06 -5.28
CA GLU A 10 4.25 9.06 -4.21
C GLU A 10 4.50 7.79 -3.41
N ASP A 11 4.96 7.94 -2.17
CA ASP A 11 5.39 6.83 -1.33
C ASP A 11 4.24 5.82 -1.26
N VAL A 12 4.43 4.69 -1.94
CA VAL A 12 3.43 3.62 -2.04
C VAL A 12 3.91 2.43 -1.24
N SER A 13 3.11 2.05 -0.24
CA SER A 13 3.35 0.85 0.53
C SER A 13 2.79 -0.34 -0.22
N ILE A 14 3.65 -1.22 -0.73
CA ILE A 14 3.24 -2.41 -1.48
C ILE A 14 3.37 -3.65 -0.59
N ILE A 15 2.24 -4.24 -0.25
CA ILE A 15 2.15 -5.52 0.45
C ILE A 15 2.01 -6.61 -0.61
N SER A 16 3.06 -7.39 -0.81
CA SER A 16 3.09 -8.41 -1.86
C SER A 16 2.32 -9.68 -1.47
N ASN A 17 2.08 -10.53 -2.48
CA ASN A 17 1.57 -11.88 -2.28
C ASN A 17 2.42 -12.68 -1.27
N GLY A 18 1.73 -13.43 -0.41
CA GLY A 18 2.35 -14.23 0.66
C GLY A 18 2.64 -13.46 1.94
N VAL A 19 2.36 -12.15 1.99
CA VAL A 19 2.43 -11.37 3.23
C VAL A 19 1.11 -11.48 3.98
N THR A 20 1.19 -11.87 5.26
CA THR A 20 0.05 -11.89 6.18
C THR A 20 0.29 -10.91 7.32
N ILE A 21 -0.56 -9.88 7.43
CA ILE A 21 -0.51 -8.90 8.51
C ILE A 21 -1.58 -9.28 9.53
N ASN A 22 -1.23 -9.36 10.82
CA ASN A 22 -2.19 -9.59 11.89
C ASN A 22 -2.14 -8.41 12.85
N GLY A 23 -3.18 -7.57 12.90
CA GLY A 23 -3.21 -6.36 13.73
C GLY A 23 -3.83 -5.14 13.04
N GLU A 24 -3.31 -3.94 13.32
CA GLU A 24 -3.81 -2.67 12.78
C GLU A 24 -2.81 -2.07 11.77
N LEU A 25 -3.24 -1.84 10.53
CA LEU A 25 -2.48 -1.14 9.48
C LEU A 25 -3.00 0.30 9.40
N LYS A 26 -2.10 1.28 9.56
CA LYS A 26 -2.37 2.70 9.35
C LYS A 26 -1.41 3.29 8.34
N SER A 27 -1.93 3.91 7.28
CA SER A 27 -1.12 4.58 6.27
C SER A 27 -1.75 5.90 5.85
N GLU A 28 -0.94 6.96 5.80
CA GLU A 28 -1.37 8.27 5.32
C GLU A 28 -1.19 8.42 3.80
N GLY A 29 -0.36 7.58 3.19
CA GLY A 29 -0.05 7.59 1.76
C GLY A 29 -0.81 6.53 0.96
N ASN A 30 -0.31 6.28 -0.25
CA ASN A 30 -0.87 5.26 -1.12
C ASN A 30 -0.46 3.87 -0.62
N VAL A 31 -1.39 2.91 -0.65
CA VAL A 31 -1.14 1.53 -0.23
C VAL A 31 -1.66 0.59 -1.30
N ARG A 32 -0.84 -0.39 -1.68
CA ARG A 32 -1.23 -1.51 -2.53
C ARG A 32 -1.12 -2.79 -1.73
N ILE A 33 -2.18 -3.58 -1.72
CA ILE A 33 -2.26 -4.81 -0.92
C ILE A 33 -2.60 -5.95 -1.85
N ASP A 34 -1.62 -6.82 -2.10
CA ASP A 34 -1.74 -8.09 -2.82
C ASP A 34 -1.55 -9.28 -1.86
N GLY A 35 -1.92 -9.14 -0.57
CA GLY A 35 -1.72 -10.14 0.50
C GLY A 35 -2.91 -10.27 1.47
N ILE A 36 -2.70 -10.92 2.62
CA ILE A 36 -3.75 -11.18 3.63
C ILE A 36 -3.59 -10.22 4.82
N ILE A 37 -4.68 -9.61 5.29
CA ILE A 37 -4.68 -8.75 6.47
C ILE A 37 -5.78 -9.20 7.43
N ASN A 38 -5.38 -9.79 8.56
CA ASN A 38 -6.29 -10.15 9.64
C ASN A 38 -6.30 -9.03 10.69
N GLY A 39 -7.22 -8.09 10.56
CA GLY A 39 -7.43 -7.03 11.54
C GLY A 39 -7.95 -5.75 10.89
N ASN A 40 -7.52 -4.59 11.39
CA ASN A 40 -8.06 -3.31 10.96
C ASN A 40 -7.11 -2.60 10.00
N VAL A 41 -7.64 -2.14 8.86
CA VAL A 41 -6.90 -1.35 7.88
C VAL A 41 -7.47 0.06 7.83
N SER A 42 -6.63 1.06 8.03
CA SER A 42 -6.96 2.49 7.93
C SER A 42 -5.98 3.16 6.98
N VAL A 43 -6.46 3.52 5.80
CA VAL A 43 -5.66 4.21 4.78
C VAL A 43 -6.32 5.54 4.48
N SER A 44 -5.58 6.64 4.67
CA SER A 44 -6.07 8.00 4.35
C SER A 44 -5.83 8.37 2.88
N GLY A 45 -4.86 7.72 2.22
CA GLY A 45 -4.55 7.91 0.80
C GLY A 45 -5.27 6.91 -0.11
N ASN A 46 -4.67 6.60 -1.27
CA ASN A 46 -5.26 5.62 -2.20
C ASN A 46 -4.96 4.20 -1.75
N LEU A 47 -6.00 3.39 -1.54
CA LEU A 47 -5.89 1.96 -1.29
C LEU A 47 -6.17 1.18 -2.58
N THR A 48 -5.20 0.40 -3.04
CA THR A 48 -5.34 -0.54 -4.16
C THR A 48 -5.30 -1.96 -3.62
N LEU A 49 -6.34 -2.75 -3.89
CA LEU A 49 -6.40 -4.15 -3.51
C LEU A 49 -6.16 -5.01 -4.75
N GLY A 50 -5.18 -5.91 -4.68
CA GLY A 50 -4.90 -6.88 -5.72
C GLY A 50 -5.93 -8.02 -5.71
N ASP A 51 -6.03 -8.74 -6.83
CA ASP A 51 -7.00 -9.83 -6.99
C ASP A 51 -6.82 -10.96 -5.95
N THR A 52 -5.61 -11.14 -5.44
CA THR A 52 -5.27 -12.14 -4.42
C THR A 52 -5.38 -11.62 -2.99
N SER A 53 -5.81 -10.37 -2.80
CA SER A 53 -5.91 -9.78 -1.47
C SER A 53 -7.08 -10.34 -0.66
N HIS A 54 -6.89 -10.43 0.65
CA HIS A 54 -7.90 -10.87 1.60
C HIS A 54 -7.79 -10.01 2.86
N ILE A 55 -8.89 -9.40 3.30
CA ILE A 55 -8.95 -8.53 4.47
C ILE A 55 -10.09 -9.01 5.36
#